data_AF-A0A2K5JIH2-F1
#
_entry.id   AF-A0A2K5JIH2-F1
#
_cell.length_a   1.000
_cell.length_b   1.000
_cell.length_c   1.000
_cell.angle_alpha   90.00
_cell.angle_beta   90.00
_cell.angle_gamma   90.00
#
_symmetry.space_group_name_H-M   'P 1'
#
loop_
_entity.id
_entity.type
_entity.pdbx_description
1 polymer ?
#
loop_
_entity_poly.entity_id
_entity_poly.type
_entity_poly.pdbx_seq_one_letter_code
_entity_poly.pdbx_strand_id
1 'polypeptide(L)'
;MEARFSPINQILPWCRQDLAISISKAINTQEAPVKEKHARRIILGTHHEKGAFTFWSYAIGLPLPSSSILSWKFCHVLHKVLRDGHPNVLHDCQRYRSNIQEIGDLWGHLHDRYGQLVNVYTKLLLTKISFHLKHPQFPAGLEVTDEVLEKAAGTDVNNIFQLTVEMFDYMDCELKLSESVFRQLNTAIAVSQMSSGQCRLAPLIQVIQDCSHLYHYTVKLLFKLHSCLPADTLQGHRDRFHEQFHSLRNFFRRASDMLYFKRLIQIPRLPEGPPNFLRASALAEHIKPVVVIPEEAPEDEEPENLIEISTGPPAGEPMVVADLFDQTFGPPNGSVKDDRDLQIESLKREVEMLRSELEKIKLEVPGVGMGRGRAPQKHRQGPHITHPPAGPAVHLAAEEPGEPGGAAEAEAEGPGGQ
;
A
#
# COMPACT_ATOMS: atom_id res chain seq x y z
N MET A 1 11.45 32.51 -28.80
CA MET A 1 11.90 31.36 -27.99
C MET A 1 10.69 30.86 -27.22
N GLU A 2 9.96 29.92 -27.82
CA GLU A 2 8.84 29.23 -27.16
C GLU A 2 9.41 28.18 -26.21
N ALA A 3 9.05 28.27 -24.93
CA ALA A 3 9.28 27.23 -23.96
C ALA A 3 8.36 26.05 -24.27
N ARG A 4 8.94 24.92 -24.68
CA ARG A 4 8.22 23.65 -24.81
C ARG A 4 7.74 23.22 -23.42
N PHE A 5 6.44 23.22 -23.23
CA PHE A 5 5.78 22.57 -22.09
C PHE A 5 6.13 21.08 -22.09
N SER A 6 6.65 20.58 -20.97
CA SER A 6 6.93 19.16 -20.78
C SER A 6 5.63 18.39 -20.47
N PRO A 7 5.29 17.30 -21.17
CA PRO A 7 4.02 16.57 -21.00
C PRO A 7 3.82 15.94 -19.62
N ILE A 8 4.88 15.76 -18.84
CA ILE A 8 4.86 15.01 -17.56
C ILE A 8 3.99 15.70 -16.50
N ASN A 9 3.92 17.03 -16.49
CA ASN A 9 3.16 17.77 -15.48
C ASN A 9 1.64 17.85 -15.76
N GLN A 10 1.20 17.48 -16.96
CA GLN A 10 -0.22 17.41 -17.31
C GLN A 10 -0.79 15.99 -17.13
N ILE A 11 0.04 14.95 -17.04
CA ILE A 11 -0.41 13.56 -16.85
C ILE A 11 -0.81 13.30 -15.38
N LEU A 12 -0.18 13.98 -14.42
CA LEU A 12 -0.41 13.78 -12.99
C LEU A 12 -1.83 14.15 -12.50
N PRO A 13 -2.45 15.26 -12.94
CA PRO A 13 -3.82 15.61 -12.53
C PRO A 13 -4.88 14.66 -13.12
N TRP A 14 -4.73 14.27 -14.39
CA TRP A 14 -5.64 13.34 -15.06
C TRP A 14 -5.59 11.94 -14.44
N CYS A 15 -4.39 11.45 -14.11
CA CYS A 15 -4.19 10.18 -13.42
C CYS A 15 -4.85 10.14 -12.02
N ARG A 16 -4.86 11.28 -11.29
CA ARG A 16 -5.53 11.39 -9.99
C ARG A 16 -7.05 11.34 -10.10
N GLN A 17 -7.63 11.93 -11.13
CA GLN A 17 -9.07 11.87 -11.38
C GLN A 17 -9.52 10.42 -11.65
N ASP A 18 -8.78 9.69 -12.48
CA ASP A 18 -9.07 8.29 -12.81
C ASP A 18 -8.91 7.35 -11.59
N LEU A 19 -7.94 7.65 -10.73
CA LEU A 19 -7.74 6.95 -9.46
C LEU A 19 -8.92 7.20 -8.51
N ALA A 20 -9.38 8.45 -8.37
CA ALA A 20 -10.54 8.80 -7.58
C ALA A 20 -11.81 8.06 -8.04
N ILE A 21 -12.07 8.06 -9.35
CA ILE A 21 -13.18 7.32 -9.96
C ILE A 21 -13.07 5.83 -9.64
N SER A 22 -11.86 5.27 -9.71
CA SER A 22 -11.62 3.87 -9.38
C SER A 22 -11.90 3.57 -7.90
N ILE A 23 -11.51 4.45 -6.98
CA ILE A 23 -11.84 4.34 -5.55
C ILE A 23 -13.35 4.33 -5.34
N SER A 24 -14.09 5.28 -5.92
CA SER A 24 -15.56 5.32 -5.79
C SER A 24 -16.26 4.12 -6.44
N LYS A 25 -15.74 3.60 -7.55
CA LYS A 25 -16.28 2.39 -8.20
C LYS A 25 -15.93 1.11 -7.44
N ALA A 26 -14.80 1.08 -6.72
CA ALA A 26 -14.39 -0.05 -5.89
C ALA A 26 -15.11 -0.06 -4.54
N ILE A 27 -15.26 1.10 -3.90
CA ILE A 27 -15.84 1.26 -2.56
C ILE A 27 -17.17 1.99 -2.69
N ASN A 28 -18.25 1.21 -2.82
CA ASN A 28 -19.62 1.71 -2.93
C ASN A 28 -20.59 0.82 -2.14
N THR A 29 -21.87 1.22 -2.07
CA THR A 29 -22.91 0.53 -1.32
C THR A 29 -23.51 -0.69 -2.04
N GLN A 30 -23.13 -0.97 -3.29
CA GLN A 30 -23.67 -2.09 -4.04
C GLN A 30 -23.08 -3.41 -3.51
N GLU A 31 -23.97 -4.35 -3.15
CA GLU A 31 -23.63 -5.67 -2.62
C GLU A 31 -23.15 -6.62 -3.74
N ALA A 32 -22.02 -6.24 -4.32
CA ALA A 32 -21.35 -6.93 -5.41
C ALA A 32 -19.83 -6.95 -5.15
N PRO A 33 -19.12 -8.00 -5.62
CA PRO A 33 -17.68 -8.07 -5.47
C PRO A 33 -17.00 -6.83 -6.04
N VAL A 34 -15.91 -6.43 -5.41
CA VAL A 34 -15.05 -5.35 -5.92
C VAL A 34 -14.54 -5.78 -7.30
N LYS A 35 -14.68 -4.92 -8.30
CA LYS A 35 -14.18 -5.22 -9.65
C LYS A 35 -12.66 -5.12 -9.66
N GLU A 36 -11.98 -6.17 -10.12
CA GLU A 36 -10.52 -6.28 -10.09
C GLU A 36 -9.84 -5.15 -10.85
N LYS A 37 -10.36 -4.72 -12.01
CA LYS A 37 -9.80 -3.57 -12.75
C LYS A 37 -9.68 -2.30 -11.91
N HIS A 38 -10.65 -2.01 -11.03
CA HIS A 38 -10.59 -0.82 -10.17
C HIS A 38 -9.62 -1.01 -9.02
N ALA A 39 -9.61 -2.19 -8.39
CA ALA A 39 -8.63 -2.51 -7.35
C ALA A 39 -7.19 -2.45 -7.89
N ARG A 40 -6.95 -3.00 -9.09
CA ARG A 40 -5.66 -2.97 -9.79
C ARG A 40 -5.22 -1.54 -10.10
N ARG A 41 -6.11 -0.69 -10.63
CA ARG A 41 -5.82 0.74 -10.85
C ARG A 41 -5.44 1.45 -9.54
N ILE A 42 -6.12 1.14 -8.43
CA ILE A 42 -5.79 1.70 -7.12
C ILE A 42 -4.38 1.28 -6.67
N ILE A 43 -4.07 -0.01 -6.76
CA ILE A 43 -2.75 -0.55 -6.41
C ILE A 43 -1.64 0.12 -7.26
N LEU A 44 -1.81 0.14 -8.59
CA LEU A 44 -0.86 0.79 -9.51
C LEU A 44 -0.71 2.29 -9.20
N GLY A 45 -1.82 2.96 -8.86
CA GLY A 45 -1.82 4.35 -8.39
C GLY A 45 -0.88 4.56 -7.21
N THR A 46 -0.87 3.63 -6.23
CA THR A 46 0.05 3.75 -5.08
C THR A 46 1.52 3.67 -5.46
N HIS A 47 1.87 2.87 -6.47
CA HIS A 47 3.24 2.76 -6.99
C HIS A 47 3.66 4.01 -7.74
N HIS A 48 2.76 4.58 -8.56
CA HIS A 48 3.00 5.84 -9.24
C HIS A 48 3.19 7.01 -8.26
N GLU A 49 2.41 7.05 -7.18
CA GLU A 49 2.48 8.10 -6.16
C GLU A 49 3.55 7.84 -5.08
N LYS A 50 4.18 6.67 -5.07
CA LYS A 50 5.12 6.20 -4.03
C LYS A 50 4.51 6.21 -2.62
N GLY A 51 3.22 5.88 -2.51
CA GLY A 51 2.44 5.89 -1.27
C GLY A 51 0.94 5.81 -1.55
N ALA A 52 0.12 5.83 -0.50
CA ALA A 52 -1.35 5.77 -0.59
C ALA A 52 -2.01 7.16 -0.39
N PHE A 53 -1.34 8.24 -0.80
CA PHE A 53 -1.83 9.60 -0.57
C PHE A 53 -3.23 9.81 -1.15
N THR A 54 -3.43 9.57 -2.45
CA THR A 54 -4.74 9.76 -3.08
C THR A 54 -5.75 8.75 -2.56
N PHE A 55 -5.36 7.50 -2.29
CA PHE A 55 -6.28 6.54 -1.67
C PHE A 55 -6.88 7.09 -0.37
N TRP A 56 -6.03 7.55 0.54
CA TRP A 56 -6.47 8.05 1.84
C TRP A 56 -7.19 9.39 1.78
N SER A 57 -6.82 10.28 0.85
CA SER A 57 -7.49 11.56 0.68
C SER A 57 -8.97 11.41 0.35
N TYR A 58 -9.35 10.37 -0.38
CA TYR A 58 -10.75 10.03 -0.66
C TYR A 58 -11.36 9.11 0.40
N ALA A 59 -10.62 8.11 0.89
CA ALA A 59 -11.15 7.12 1.80
C ALA A 59 -11.67 7.72 3.11
N ILE A 60 -11.03 8.77 3.62
CA ILE A 60 -11.49 9.49 4.83
C ILE A 60 -12.81 10.24 4.62
N GLY A 61 -13.11 10.66 3.40
CA GLY A 61 -14.34 11.37 3.05
C GLY A 61 -15.52 10.43 2.77
N LEU A 62 -15.27 9.11 2.71
CA LEU A 62 -16.34 8.14 2.50
C LEU A 62 -17.26 8.09 3.72
N PRO A 63 -18.60 8.03 3.54
CA PRO A 63 -19.55 7.92 4.64
C PRO A 63 -19.60 6.48 5.18
N LEU A 64 -18.46 5.93 5.62
CA LEU A 64 -18.33 4.56 6.11
C LEU A 64 -19.37 4.20 7.21
N PRO A 65 -19.68 5.07 8.19
CA PRO A 65 -20.73 4.83 9.18
C PRO A 65 -22.14 4.61 8.61
N SER A 66 -22.42 5.09 7.39
CA SER A 66 -23.76 5.01 6.78
C SER A 66 -24.08 3.65 6.17
N SER A 67 -23.06 2.83 5.88
CA SER A 67 -23.25 1.55 5.18
C SER A 67 -22.16 0.55 5.55
N SER A 68 -22.60 -0.59 6.08
CA SER A 68 -21.71 -1.69 6.45
C SER A 68 -21.12 -2.40 5.23
N ILE A 69 -21.84 -2.43 4.10
CA ILE A 69 -21.31 -2.92 2.81
C ILE A 69 -20.19 -2.00 2.31
N LEU A 70 -20.39 -0.68 2.40
CA LEU A 70 -19.35 0.29 2.04
C LEU A 70 -18.10 0.10 2.90
N SER A 71 -18.28 -0.05 4.21
CA SER A 71 -17.19 -0.31 5.16
C SER A 71 -16.50 -1.66 4.92
N TRP A 72 -17.25 -2.70 4.57
CA TRP A 72 -16.70 -4.00 4.20
C TRP A 72 -15.83 -3.91 2.95
N LYS A 73 -16.29 -3.20 1.92
CA LYS A 73 -15.54 -3.00 0.68
C LYS A 73 -14.32 -2.08 0.89
N PHE A 74 -14.42 -1.09 1.78
CA PHE A 74 -13.27 -0.31 2.22
C PHE A 74 -12.19 -1.23 2.84
N CYS A 75 -12.57 -2.10 3.78
CA CYS A 75 -11.63 -3.05 4.40
C CYS A 75 -10.99 -3.97 3.36
N HIS A 76 -11.77 -4.47 2.40
CA HIS A 76 -11.27 -5.31 1.31
C HIS A 76 -10.24 -4.58 0.43
N VAL A 77 -10.58 -3.38 -0.05
CA VAL A 77 -9.68 -2.60 -0.90
C VAL A 77 -8.42 -2.20 -0.12
N LEU A 78 -8.55 -1.80 1.14
CA LEU A 78 -7.41 -1.50 2.00
C LEU A 78 -6.52 -2.74 2.22
N HIS A 79 -7.09 -3.94 2.37
CA HIS A 79 -6.31 -5.17 2.47
C HIS A 79 -5.48 -5.41 1.20
N LYS A 80 -6.08 -5.26 0.02
CA LYS A 80 -5.38 -5.39 -1.27
C LYS A 80 -4.28 -4.34 -1.42
N VAL A 81 -4.57 -3.08 -1.07
CA VAL A 81 -3.60 -1.97 -1.12
C VAL A 81 -2.44 -2.19 -0.16
N LEU A 82 -2.68 -2.71 1.05
CA LEU A 82 -1.63 -3.11 1.97
C LEU A 82 -0.76 -4.22 1.37
N ARG A 83 -1.39 -5.25 0.78
CA ARG A 83 -0.71 -6.43 0.25
C ARG A 83 0.19 -6.12 -0.95
N ASP A 84 -0.36 -5.43 -1.94
CA ASP A 84 0.22 -5.33 -3.29
C ASP A 84 0.61 -3.89 -3.68
N GLY A 85 0.29 -2.91 -2.83
CA GLY A 85 0.64 -1.50 -3.04
C GLY A 85 2.11 -1.19 -2.78
N HIS A 86 2.46 0.08 -2.96
CA HIS A 86 3.82 0.56 -2.71
C HIS A 86 4.26 0.33 -1.24
N PRO A 87 5.53 0.01 -0.95
CA PRO A 87 5.97 -0.26 0.43
C PRO A 87 5.64 0.84 1.46
N ASN A 88 5.62 2.11 1.04
CA ASN A 88 5.25 3.24 1.91
C ASN A 88 3.79 3.23 2.39
N VAL A 89 2.90 2.47 1.73
CA VAL A 89 1.50 2.33 2.12
C VAL A 89 1.38 1.93 3.60
N LEU A 90 2.24 1.05 4.10
CA LEU A 90 2.26 0.65 5.51
C LEU A 90 2.42 1.85 6.46
N HIS A 91 3.36 2.75 6.15
CA HIS A 91 3.60 3.96 6.92
C HIS A 91 2.47 4.98 6.77
N ASP A 92 1.87 5.09 5.59
CA ASP A 92 0.72 5.96 5.37
C ASP A 92 -0.50 5.48 6.17
N CYS A 93 -0.80 4.18 6.14
CA CYS A 93 -1.90 3.57 6.89
C CYS A 93 -1.76 3.75 8.41
N GLN A 94 -0.54 3.85 8.93
CA GLN A 94 -0.31 4.11 10.36
C GLN A 94 -0.94 5.44 10.82
N ARG A 95 -0.99 6.45 9.95
CA ARG A 95 -1.59 7.75 10.27
C ARG A 95 -3.10 7.67 10.44
N TYR A 96 -3.74 6.69 9.80
CA TYR A 96 -5.18 6.47 9.81
C TYR A 96 -5.59 5.30 10.72
N ARG A 97 -4.67 4.82 11.59
CA ARG A 97 -4.92 3.71 12.50
C ARG A 97 -6.16 3.94 13.37
N SER A 98 -6.30 5.14 13.94
CA SER A 98 -7.46 5.50 14.78
C SER A 98 -8.76 5.46 13.98
N ASN A 99 -8.78 5.98 12.75
CA ASN A 99 -9.97 5.94 11.89
C ASN A 99 -10.41 4.50 11.59
N ILE A 100 -9.47 3.60 11.28
CA ILE A 100 -9.78 2.18 11.04
C ILE A 100 -10.38 1.54 12.30
N GLN A 101 -9.80 1.84 13.47
CA GLN A 101 -10.28 1.35 14.75
C GLN A 101 -11.70 1.84 15.06
N GLU A 102 -11.95 3.14 14.93
CA GLU A 102 -13.25 3.78 15.19
C GLU A 102 -14.37 3.19 14.33
N ILE A 103 -14.12 2.96 13.04
CA ILE A 103 -15.09 2.30 12.14
C ILE A 103 -15.36 0.86 12.62
N GLY A 104 -14.32 0.14 13.01
CA GLY A 104 -14.45 -1.19 13.60
C GLY A 104 -15.34 -1.20 14.83
N ASP A 105 -15.02 -0.34 15.80
CA ASP A 105 -15.71 -0.26 17.09
C ASP A 105 -17.15 0.18 16.89
N LEU A 106 -17.43 1.16 16.03
CA LEU A 106 -18.78 1.57 15.66
C LEU A 106 -19.62 0.36 15.22
N TRP A 107 -19.15 -0.38 14.21
CA TRP A 107 -19.89 -1.52 13.67
C TRP A 107 -19.96 -2.70 14.64
N GLY A 108 -19.02 -2.81 15.58
CA GLY A 108 -19.02 -3.83 16.64
C GLY A 108 -20.14 -3.62 17.67
N HIS A 109 -20.56 -2.38 17.91
CA HIS A 109 -21.70 -2.06 18.80
C HIS A 109 -23.06 -2.23 18.12
N LEU A 110 -23.09 -2.28 16.78
CA LEU A 110 -24.31 -2.43 16.00
C LEU A 110 -24.62 -3.90 15.74
N HIS A 111 -25.89 -4.28 15.83
CA HIS A 111 -26.36 -5.64 15.54
C HIS A 111 -26.54 -5.87 14.02
N ASP A 112 -25.62 -5.35 13.20
CA ASP A 112 -25.65 -5.48 11.74
C ASP A 112 -24.80 -6.67 11.27
N ARG A 113 -25.28 -7.41 10.25
CA ARG A 113 -24.58 -8.60 9.74
C ARG A 113 -23.21 -8.23 9.15
N TYR A 114 -23.18 -7.33 8.18
CA TYR A 114 -21.90 -6.87 7.61
C TYR A 114 -21.08 -6.10 8.64
N GLY A 115 -21.73 -5.34 9.52
CA GLY A 115 -21.07 -4.61 10.60
C GLY A 115 -20.22 -5.52 11.49
N GLN A 116 -20.75 -6.69 11.87
CA GLN A 116 -19.95 -7.69 12.60
C GLN A 116 -18.74 -8.17 11.80
N LEU A 117 -18.87 -8.34 10.48
CA LEU A 117 -17.73 -8.69 9.62
C LEU A 117 -16.71 -7.56 9.55
N VAL A 118 -17.17 -6.31 9.45
CA VAL A 118 -16.31 -5.11 9.45
C VAL A 118 -15.53 -5.02 10.75
N ASN A 119 -16.15 -5.22 11.92
CA ASN A 119 -15.46 -5.20 13.21
C ASN A 119 -14.30 -6.20 13.28
N VAL A 120 -14.52 -7.43 12.78
CA VAL A 120 -13.46 -8.45 12.75
C VAL A 120 -12.39 -8.09 11.72
N TYR A 121 -12.77 -7.55 10.58
CA TYR A 121 -11.83 -7.22 9.51
C TYR A 121 -10.94 -6.02 9.87
N THR A 122 -11.47 -4.97 10.50
CA THR A 122 -10.64 -3.84 10.93
C THR A 122 -9.61 -4.27 11.97
N LYS A 123 -9.95 -5.18 12.89
CA LYS A 123 -8.99 -5.80 13.82
C LYS A 123 -7.86 -6.53 13.08
N LEU A 124 -8.21 -7.33 12.08
CA LEU A 124 -7.23 -7.98 11.21
C LEU A 124 -6.29 -6.97 10.53
N LEU A 125 -6.85 -5.91 9.93
CA LEU A 125 -6.06 -4.88 9.25
C LEU A 125 -5.11 -4.15 10.22
N LEU A 126 -5.58 -3.85 11.44
CA LEU A 126 -4.76 -3.22 12.48
C LEU A 126 -3.63 -4.13 12.97
N THR A 127 -3.90 -5.44 13.11
CA THR A 127 -2.87 -6.45 13.42
C THR A 127 -1.86 -6.54 12.30
N LYS A 128 -2.30 -6.61 11.04
CA LYS A 128 -1.45 -6.63 9.85
C LYS A 128 -0.52 -5.40 9.81
N ILE A 129 -1.08 -4.19 9.94
CA ILE A 129 -0.30 -2.94 9.95
C ILE A 129 0.74 -2.95 11.09
N SER A 130 0.32 -3.32 12.31
CA SER A 130 1.22 -3.38 13.46
C SER A 130 2.36 -4.39 13.27
N PHE A 131 2.04 -5.58 12.75
CA PHE A 131 3.01 -6.64 12.51
C PHE A 131 4.07 -6.19 11.50
N HIS A 132 3.66 -5.68 10.35
CA HIS A 132 4.60 -5.31 9.28
C HIS A 132 5.42 -4.05 9.57
N LEU A 133 4.89 -3.12 10.37
CA LEU A 133 5.69 -1.98 10.88
C LEU A 133 6.74 -2.42 11.89
N LYS A 134 6.41 -3.41 12.74
CA LYS A 134 7.35 -3.98 13.71
C LYS A 134 8.41 -4.85 13.03
N HIS A 135 8.03 -5.56 11.97
CA HIS A 135 8.87 -6.51 11.26
C HIS A 135 9.01 -6.17 9.76
N PRO A 136 9.75 -5.10 9.42
CA PRO A 136 9.90 -4.62 8.04
C PRO A 136 10.57 -5.62 7.09
N GLN A 137 11.20 -6.67 7.64
CA GLN A 137 11.76 -7.78 6.87
C GLN A 137 10.69 -8.67 6.21
N PHE A 138 9.43 -8.62 6.69
CA PHE A 138 8.30 -9.28 6.03
C PHE A 138 7.50 -8.24 5.25
N PRO A 139 7.47 -8.30 3.91
CA PRO A 139 6.57 -7.47 3.12
C PRO A 139 5.12 -7.79 3.48
N ALA A 140 4.21 -6.86 3.19
CA ALA A 140 2.79 -7.03 3.52
C ALA A 140 2.11 -8.18 2.75
N GLY A 141 2.68 -8.66 1.64
CA GLY A 141 2.29 -9.90 0.97
C GLY A 141 2.75 -11.18 1.67
N LEU A 142 3.53 -11.04 2.74
CA LEU A 142 4.21 -12.07 3.53
C LEU A 142 5.22 -12.94 2.77
N GLU A 143 5.34 -12.84 1.45
CA GLU A 143 6.23 -13.67 0.66
C GLU A 143 7.71 -13.38 0.93
N VAL A 144 8.36 -14.28 1.68
CA VAL A 144 9.80 -14.26 1.91
C VAL A 144 10.38 -15.67 1.78
N THR A 145 11.71 -15.74 1.62
CA THR A 145 12.44 -17.01 1.63
C THR A 145 12.67 -17.52 3.04
N ASP A 146 13.02 -18.80 3.13
CA ASP A 146 13.39 -19.45 4.38
C ASP A 146 14.57 -18.77 5.06
N GLU A 147 15.56 -18.28 4.30
CA GLU A 147 16.72 -17.58 4.88
C GLU A 147 16.31 -16.24 5.51
N VAL A 148 15.37 -15.51 4.90
CA VAL A 148 14.86 -14.25 5.46
C VAL A 148 14.09 -14.51 6.75
N LEU A 149 13.25 -15.54 6.81
CA LEU A 149 12.56 -15.95 8.04
C LEU A 149 13.55 -16.30 9.15
N GLU A 150 14.58 -17.09 8.83
CA GLU A 150 15.58 -17.51 9.82
C GLU A 150 16.38 -16.33 10.36
N LYS A 151 16.74 -15.39 9.47
CA LYS A 151 17.40 -14.12 9.84
C LYS A 151 16.48 -13.23 10.68
N ALA A 152 15.20 -13.14 10.33
CA ALA A 152 14.19 -12.37 11.06
C ALA A 152 14.02 -12.87 12.50
N ALA A 153 13.97 -14.19 12.67
CA ALA A 153 13.84 -14.83 13.97
C ALA A 153 15.11 -14.66 14.82
N GLY A 154 16.28 -14.57 14.19
CA GLY A 154 17.56 -14.42 14.85
C GLY A 154 17.99 -15.67 15.63
N THR A 155 18.93 -15.51 16.56
CA THR A 155 19.45 -16.57 17.44
C THR A 155 18.95 -16.46 18.88
N ASP A 156 18.46 -15.29 19.28
CA ASP A 156 17.88 -15.07 20.61
C ASP A 156 16.52 -15.76 20.70
N VAL A 157 16.42 -16.70 21.65
CA VAL A 157 15.21 -17.48 21.90
C VAL A 157 14.01 -16.59 22.22
N ASN A 158 14.21 -15.45 22.89
CA ASN A 158 13.12 -14.52 23.18
C ASN A 158 12.54 -13.90 21.91
N ASN A 159 13.39 -13.58 20.93
CA ASN A 159 12.95 -13.04 19.64
C ASN A 159 12.18 -14.09 18.83
N ILE A 160 12.69 -15.33 18.79
CA ILE A 160 12.00 -16.45 18.11
C ILE A 160 10.63 -16.69 18.76
N PHE A 161 10.57 -16.70 20.10
CA PHE A 161 9.34 -16.90 20.85
C PHE A 161 8.33 -15.80 20.57
N GLN A 162 8.74 -14.53 20.70
CA GLN A 162 7.87 -13.38 20.46
C GLN A 162 7.37 -13.34 19.01
N LEU A 163 8.25 -13.57 18.03
CA LEU A 163 7.85 -13.61 16.62
C LEU A 163 6.85 -14.73 16.35
N THR A 164 7.01 -15.91 16.99
CA THR A 164 6.07 -17.03 16.86
C THR A 164 4.70 -16.68 17.42
N VAL A 165 4.63 -16.05 18.60
CA VAL A 165 3.37 -15.61 19.20
C VAL A 165 2.67 -14.57 18.32
N GLU A 166 3.41 -13.61 17.77
CA GLU A 166 2.83 -12.58 16.91
C GLU A 166 2.32 -13.15 15.58
N MET A 167 3.00 -14.13 15.01
CA MET A 167 2.51 -14.88 13.83
C MET A 167 1.24 -15.67 14.16
N PHE A 168 1.13 -16.23 15.37
CA PHE A 168 -0.11 -16.86 15.82
C PHE A 168 -1.25 -15.85 16.01
N ASP A 169 -0.99 -14.69 16.61
CA ASP A 169 -2.00 -13.63 16.77
C ASP A 169 -2.53 -13.15 15.41
N TYR A 170 -1.63 -13.05 14.42
CA TYR A 170 -1.99 -12.72 13.05
C TYR A 170 -2.85 -13.84 12.42
N MET A 171 -2.42 -15.11 12.50
CA MET A 171 -3.21 -16.25 12.02
C MET A 171 -4.61 -16.33 12.64
N ASP A 172 -4.74 -16.05 13.94
CA ASP A 172 -6.05 -16.05 14.62
C ASP A 172 -6.99 -14.98 14.06
N CYS A 173 -6.47 -13.78 13.75
CA CYS A 173 -7.27 -12.73 13.13
C CYS A 173 -7.77 -13.15 11.73
N GLU A 174 -6.90 -13.77 10.92
CA GLU A 174 -7.24 -14.28 9.58
C GLU A 174 -8.31 -15.37 9.65
N LEU A 175 -8.08 -16.37 10.51
CA LEU A 175 -9.03 -17.48 10.71
C LEU A 175 -10.35 -16.97 11.27
N LYS A 176 -10.35 -15.98 12.17
CA LYS A 176 -11.56 -15.40 12.73
C LYS A 176 -12.41 -14.69 11.69
N LEU A 177 -11.78 -13.98 10.75
CA LEU A 177 -12.48 -13.36 9.63
C LEU A 177 -13.11 -14.43 8.73
N SER A 178 -12.35 -15.48 8.38
CA SER A 178 -12.84 -16.58 7.55
C SER A 178 -14.05 -17.29 8.18
N GLU A 179 -13.98 -17.60 9.47
CA GLU A 179 -15.05 -18.22 10.25
C GLU A 179 -16.30 -17.34 10.24
N SER A 180 -16.14 -16.03 10.49
CA SER A 180 -17.23 -15.08 10.56
C SER A 180 -17.96 -14.94 9.22
N VAL A 181 -17.22 -14.84 8.11
CA VAL A 181 -17.79 -14.82 6.75
C VAL A 181 -18.56 -16.11 6.48
N PHE A 182 -17.95 -17.25 6.79
CA PHE A 182 -18.52 -18.56 6.56
C PHE A 182 -19.75 -18.89 7.40
N ARG A 183 -19.88 -18.31 8.59
CA ARG A 183 -21.07 -18.40 9.43
C ARG A 183 -22.24 -17.60 8.87
N GLN A 184 -21.96 -16.49 8.18
CA GLN A 184 -22.97 -15.62 7.59
C GLN A 184 -23.40 -16.01 6.18
N LEU A 185 -22.63 -16.86 5.49
CA LEU A 185 -23.06 -17.49 4.24
C LEU A 185 -24.04 -18.61 4.57
N ASN A 186 -25.32 -18.43 4.23
CA ASN A 186 -26.33 -19.49 4.31
C ASN A 186 -25.78 -20.79 3.71
N THR A 187 -26.04 -21.92 4.35
CA THR A 187 -25.45 -23.25 4.09
C THR A 187 -25.65 -23.79 2.66
N ALA A 188 -26.41 -23.10 1.82
CA ALA A 188 -26.64 -23.46 0.44
C ALA A 188 -25.47 -23.03 -0.47
N ILE A 189 -24.88 -24.00 -1.17
CA ILE A 189 -23.80 -23.80 -2.14
C ILE A 189 -24.14 -22.73 -3.19
N ALA A 190 -25.43 -22.60 -3.56
CA ALA A 190 -25.93 -21.61 -4.51
C ALA A 190 -25.65 -20.15 -4.10
N VAL A 191 -25.57 -19.86 -2.80
CA VAL A 191 -25.32 -18.49 -2.29
C VAL A 191 -23.93 -18.00 -2.68
N SER A 192 -22.95 -18.90 -2.80
CA SER A 192 -21.59 -18.56 -3.25
C SER A 192 -21.52 -18.04 -4.70
N GLN A 193 -22.56 -18.29 -5.51
CA GLN A 193 -22.64 -17.84 -6.90
C GLN A 193 -23.43 -16.55 -7.06
N MET A 194 -24.16 -16.11 -6.02
CA MET A 194 -24.85 -14.84 -6.03
C MET A 194 -23.85 -13.69 -5.84
N SER A 195 -24.11 -12.54 -6.47
CA SER A 195 -23.30 -11.32 -6.34
C SER A 195 -23.04 -10.94 -4.87
N SER A 196 -24.06 -11.03 -4.03
CA SER A 196 -23.98 -10.76 -2.60
C SER A 196 -23.10 -11.75 -1.83
N GLY A 197 -23.13 -13.03 -2.21
CA GLY A 197 -22.25 -14.05 -1.66
C GLY A 197 -20.79 -13.82 -2.06
N GLN A 198 -20.55 -13.49 -3.33
CA GLN A 198 -19.22 -13.16 -3.84
C GLN A 198 -18.67 -11.88 -3.19
N CYS A 199 -19.52 -10.90 -2.90
CA CYS A 199 -19.11 -9.70 -2.15
C CYS A 199 -18.55 -10.05 -0.77
N ARG A 200 -19.08 -11.08 -0.09
CA ARG A 200 -18.57 -11.58 1.21
C ARG A 200 -17.35 -12.48 1.05
N LEU A 201 -17.30 -13.27 -0.01
CA LEU A 201 -16.22 -14.24 -0.25
C LEU A 201 -14.94 -13.61 -0.77
N ALA A 202 -15.03 -12.53 -1.57
CA ALA A 202 -13.88 -11.92 -2.24
C ALA A 202 -12.70 -11.63 -1.31
N PRO A 203 -12.89 -11.04 -0.11
CA PRO A 203 -11.77 -10.74 0.79
C PRO A 203 -11.03 -11.98 1.30
N LEU A 204 -11.68 -13.15 1.30
CA LEU A 204 -11.04 -14.39 1.73
C LEU A 204 -9.93 -14.85 0.79
N ILE A 205 -9.83 -14.31 -0.43
CA ILE A 205 -8.68 -14.56 -1.30
C ILE A 205 -7.40 -14.08 -0.62
N GLN A 206 -7.39 -12.87 -0.06
CA GLN A 206 -6.23 -12.32 0.63
C GLN A 206 -5.95 -13.11 1.92
N VAL A 207 -6.99 -13.47 2.67
CA VAL A 207 -6.90 -14.31 3.87
C VAL A 207 -6.24 -15.66 3.55
N ILE A 208 -6.63 -16.30 2.45
CA ILE A 208 -6.04 -17.58 2.02
C ILE A 208 -4.55 -17.41 1.70
N GLN A 209 -4.18 -16.35 1.00
CA GLN A 209 -2.79 -16.07 0.67
C GLN A 209 -1.94 -15.80 1.93
N ASP A 210 -2.45 -15.02 2.88
CA ASP A 210 -1.76 -14.73 4.14
C ASP A 210 -1.62 -15.98 5.02
N CYS A 211 -2.72 -16.72 5.23
CA CYS A 211 -2.71 -17.97 5.98
C CYS A 211 -1.70 -19.00 5.43
N SER A 212 -1.54 -19.08 4.10
CA SER A 212 -0.59 -20.00 3.46
C SER A 212 0.85 -19.77 3.93
N HIS A 213 1.25 -18.49 4.00
CA HIS A 213 2.57 -18.08 4.46
C HIS A 213 2.71 -18.22 5.98
N LEU A 214 1.72 -17.74 6.73
CA LEU A 214 1.71 -17.80 8.20
C LEU A 214 1.80 -19.26 8.69
N TYR A 215 1.12 -20.20 8.04
CA TYR A 215 1.23 -21.63 8.37
C TYR A 215 2.66 -22.14 8.16
N HIS A 216 3.26 -21.82 7.01
CA HIS A 216 4.62 -22.25 6.74
C HIS A 216 5.62 -21.67 7.75
N TYR A 217 5.49 -20.38 8.08
CA TYR A 217 6.36 -19.70 9.05
C TYR A 217 6.21 -20.25 10.47
N THR A 218 4.97 -20.45 10.93
CA THR A 218 4.72 -20.99 12.27
C THR A 218 5.23 -22.41 12.42
N VAL A 219 5.14 -23.26 11.37
CA VAL A 219 5.78 -24.59 11.39
C VAL A 219 7.29 -24.48 11.57
N LYS A 220 7.98 -23.67 10.74
CA LYS A 220 9.44 -23.52 10.81
C LYS A 220 9.89 -22.94 12.16
N LEU A 221 9.22 -21.89 12.63
CA LEU A 221 9.54 -21.24 13.90
C LEU A 221 9.30 -22.17 15.08
N LEU A 222 8.25 -22.99 15.06
CA LEU A 222 7.96 -23.91 16.16
C LEU A 222 8.96 -25.07 16.22
N PHE A 223 9.42 -25.59 15.08
CA PHE A 223 10.57 -26.52 15.05
C PHE A 223 11.84 -25.86 15.59
N LYS A 224 12.09 -24.59 15.24
CA LYS A 224 13.24 -23.83 15.76
C LYS A 224 13.16 -23.66 17.28
N LEU A 225 12.00 -23.30 17.83
CA LEU A 225 11.78 -23.22 19.27
C LEU A 225 12.06 -24.57 19.95
N HIS A 226 11.58 -25.67 19.37
CA HIS A 226 11.82 -27.02 19.87
C HIS A 226 13.28 -27.45 19.85
N SER A 227 14.13 -26.82 19.01
CA SER A 227 15.58 -27.04 19.03
C SER A 227 16.29 -26.29 20.16
N CYS A 228 15.64 -25.30 20.78
CA CYS A 228 16.25 -24.42 21.79
C CYS A 228 15.57 -24.49 23.17
N LEU A 229 14.36 -25.04 23.28
CA LEU A 229 13.57 -25.04 24.51
C LEU A 229 13.00 -26.43 24.82
N PRO A 230 12.82 -26.77 26.11
CA PRO A 230 12.17 -28.01 26.53
C PRO A 230 10.73 -28.12 26.01
N ALA A 231 10.30 -29.36 25.75
CA ALA A 231 8.95 -29.63 25.27
C ALA A 231 7.86 -29.08 26.21
N ASP A 232 8.04 -29.20 27.52
CA ASP A 232 7.06 -28.74 28.51
C ASP A 232 6.82 -27.22 28.44
N THR A 233 7.86 -26.43 28.16
CA THR A 233 7.76 -24.98 27.97
C THR A 233 6.91 -24.60 26.76
N LEU A 234 6.90 -25.45 25.72
CA LEU A 234 6.22 -25.19 24.45
C LEU A 234 4.83 -25.84 24.34
N GLN A 235 4.30 -26.40 25.43
CA GLN A 235 2.98 -27.06 25.41
C GLN A 235 1.88 -26.14 24.87
N GLY A 236 1.77 -24.91 25.40
CA GLY A 236 0.79 -23.94 24.92
C GLY A 236 0.95 -23.53 23.46
N HIS A 237 2.18 -23.55 22.91
CA HIS A 237 2.42 -23.26 21.49
C HIS A 237 1.92 -24.41 20.60
N ARG A 238 2.16 -25.65 21.03
CA ARG A 238 1.65 -26.84 20.32
C ARG A 238 0.14 -26.90 20.35
N ASP A 239 -0.49 -26.60 21.49
CA ASP A 239 -1.95 -26.60 21.63
C ASP A 239 -2.58 -25.54 20.72
N ARG A 240 -2.06 -24.31 20.75
CA ARG A 240 -2.52 -23.22 19.87
C ARG A 240 -2.31 -23.55 18.39
N PHE A 241 -1.14 -24.08 18.02
CA PHE A 241 -0.87 -24.51 16.65
C PHE A 241 -1.85 -25.61 16.21
N HIS A 242 -2.15 -26.56 17.09
CA HIS A 242 -3.08 -27.66 16.78
C HIS A 242 -4.49 -27.15 16.46
N GLU A 243 -5.01 -26.22 17.26
CA GLU A 243 -6.30 -25.56 17.02
C GLU A 243 -6.30 -24.76 15.71
N GLN A 244 -5.26 -23.96 15.47
CA GLN A 244 -5.10 -23.19 14.24
C GLN A 244 -4.98 -24.08 13.01
N PHE A 245 -4.21 -25.16 13.09
CA PHE A 245 -4.04 -26.13 11.99
C PHE A 245 -5.38 -26.72 11.57
N HIS A 246 -6.20 -27.18 12.53
CA HIS A 246 -7.50 -27.76 12.23
C HIS A 246 -8.48 -26.73 11.66
N SER A 247 -8.47 -25.51 12.20
CA SER A 247 -9.27 -24.40 11.68
C SER A 247 -8.86 -24.04 10.24
N LEU A 248 -7.57 -23.92 9.98
CA LEU A 248 -7.01 -23.61 8.66
C LEU A 248 -7.29 -24.72 7.65
N ARG A 249 -7.07 -25.99 8.01
CA ARG A 249 -7.36 -27.14 7.15
C ARG A 249 -8.84 -27.19 6.77
N ASN A 250 -9.72 -26.93 7.74
CA ASN A 250 -11.16 -26.86 7.49
C ASN A 250 -11.51 -25.68 6.57
N PHE A 251 -10.91 -24.51 6.79
CA PHE A 251 -11.07 -23.33 5.94
C PHE A 251 -10.65 -23.62 4.49
N PHE A 252 -9.41 -24.08 4.28
CA PHE A 252 -8.86 -24.36 2.95
C PHE A 252 -9.66 -25.44 2.22
N ARG A 253 -10.05 -26.53 2.91
CA ARG A 253 -10.92 -27.56 2.33
C ARG A 253 -12.23 -26.95 1.84
N ARG A 254 -12.94 -26.22 2.72
CA ARG A 254 -14.26 -25.65 2.41
C ARG A 254 -14.18 -24.62 1.29
N ALA A 255 -13.15 -23.78 1.28
CA ALA A 255 -12.90 -22.81 0.22
C ALA A 255 -12.55 -23.51 -1.11
N SER A 256 -11.71 -24.54 -1.07
CA SER A 256 -11.30 -25.29 -2.27
C SER A 256 -12.46 -26.02 -2.97
N ASP A 257 -13.53 -26.33 -2.25
CA ASP A 257 -14.73 -26.96 -2.81
C ASP A 257 -15.68 -25.95 -3.49
N MET A 258 -15.58 -24.65 -3.16
CA MET A 258 -16.44 -23.61 -3.73
C MET A 258 -16.02 -23.23 -5.16
N LEU A 259 -16.99 -23.24 -6.07
CA LEU A 259 -16.76 -22.88 -7.48
C LEU A 259 -16.22 -21.45 -7.65
N TYR A 260 -16.59 -20.52 -6.75
CA TYR A 260 -16.08 -19.15 -6.76
C TYR A 260 -14.55 -19.12 -6.68
N PHE A 261 -13.95 -19.77 -5.67
CA PHE A 261 -12.49 -19.78 -5.52
C PHE A 261 -11.81 -20.62 -6.60
N LYS A 262 -12.37 -21.78 -7.00
CA LYS A 262 -11.79 -22.62 -8.07
C LYS A 262 -11.54 -21.88 -9.39
N ARG A 263 -12.32 -20.84 -9.68
CA ARG A 263 -12.17 -20.01 -10.88
C ARG A 263 -11.11 -18.93 -10.75
N LEU A 264 -10.78 -18.53 -9.53
CA LEU A 264 -9.95 -17.35 -9.24
C LEU A 264 -8.57 -17.72 -8.70
N ILE A 265 -8.45 -18.80 -7.93
CA ILE A 265 -7.22 -19.22 -7.27
C ILE A 265 -7.16 -20.76 -7.13
N GLN A 266 -5.95 -21.30 -7.11
CA GLN A 266 -5.68 -22.66 -6.68
C GLN A 266 -5.29 -22.67 -5.20
N ILE A 267 -6.12 -23.30 -4.37
CA ILE A 267 -5.90 -23.42 -2.93
C ILE A 267 -5.16 -24.73 -2.65
N PRO A 268 -4.01 -24.71 -1.94
CA PRO A 268 -3.27 -25.92 -1.63
C PRO A 268 -4.02 -26.79 -0.62
N ARG A 269 -3.84 -28.11 -0.74
CA ARG A 269 -4.33 -29.06 0.28
C ARG A 269 -3.30 -29.16 1.40
N LEU A 270 -3.75 -28.99 2.63
CA LEU A 270 -2.92 -29.25 3.81
C LEU A 270 -2.85 -30.74 4.13
N PRO A 271 -1.79 -31.20 4.84
CA PRO A 271 -1.66 -32.59 5.29
C PRO A 271 -2.83 -33.08 6.14
N GLU A 272 -2.94 -34.41 6.31
CA GLU A 272 -3.99 -35.01 7.14
C GLU A 272 -3.82 -34.68 8.63
N GLY A 273 -2.60 -34.55 9.13
CA GLY A 273 -2.30 -34.21 10.51
C GLY A 273 -1.28 -33.08 10.62
N PRO A 274 -1.24 -32.37 11.76
CA PRO A 274 -0.19 -31.38 12.01
C PRO A 274 1.19 -32.07 12.09
N PRO A 275 2.29 -31.37 11.78
CA PRO A 275 3.64 -31.90 11.96
C PRO A 275 3.89 -32.32 13.41
N ASN A 276 4.67 -33.39 13.61
CA ASN A 276 5.10 -33.79 14.95
C ASN A 276 6.36 -33.00 15.34
N PHE A 277 6.18 -31.90 16.08
CA PHE A 277 7.29 -31.03 16.52
C PHE A 277 8.30 -31.69 17.46
N LEU A 278 7.95 -32.83 18.08
CA LEU A 278 8.87 -33.60 18.92
C LEU A 278 9.80 -34.50 18.09
N ARG A 279 9.54 -34.64 16.79
CA ARG A 279 10.37 -35.40 15.85
C ARG A 279 11.00 -34.44 14.85
N ALA A 280 12.26 -34.05 15.07
CA ALA A 280 12.96 -33.09 14.21
C ALA A 280 12.92 -33.48 12.70
N SER A 281 12.98 -34.78 12.36
CA SER A 281 12.89 -35.24 10.98
C SER A 281 11.53 -34.96 10.31
N ALA A 282 10.45 -34.72 11.08
CA ALA A 282 9.16 -34.34 10.52
C ALA A 282 9.19 -32.98 9.80
N LEU A 283 10.19 -32.13 10.07
CA LEU A 283 10.37 -30.89 9.31
C LEU A 283 10.70 -31.18 7.83
N ALA A 284 11.41 -32.26 7.53
CA ALA A 284 11.73 -32.63 6.15
C ALA A 284 10.50 -33.07 5.33
N GLU A 285 9.41 -33.45 6.01
CA GLU A 285 8.13 -33.81 5.39
C GLU A 285 7.24 -32.57 5.17
N HIS A 286 7.59 -31.42 5.74
CA HIS A 286 6.81 -30.19 5.61
C HIS A 286 6.97 -29.58 4.22
N ILE A 287 5.84 -29.38 3.55
CA ILE A 287 5.78 -28.74 2.23
C ILE A 287 5.13 -27.36 2.40
N LYS A 288 5.82 -26.31 1.97
CA LYS A 288 5.28 -24.94 1.92
C LYS A 288 4.00 -24.95 1.05
N PRO A 289 2.82 -24.61 1.60
CA PRO A 289 1.63 -24.50 0.78
C PRO A 289 1.77 -23.28 -0.15
N VAL A 290 1.46 -23.48 -1.43
CA VAL A 290 1.53 -22.44 -2.45
C VAL A 290 0.12 -22.19 -2.98
N VAL A 291 -0.34 -20.95 -2.84
CA VAL A 291 -1.60 -20.48 -3.44
C VAL A 291 -1.25 -19.88 -4.80
N VAL A 292 -1.84 -20.41 -5.86
CA VAL A 292 -1.60 -19.91 -7.22
C VAL A 292 -2.77 -19.03 -7.65
N ILE A 293 -2.47 -17.82 -8.11
CA ILE A 293 -3.43 -16.98 -8.81
C ILE A 293 -3.13 -17.11 -10.31
N PRO A 294 -4.07 -17.59 -11.15
CA PRO A 294 -3.87 -17.59 -12.60
C PRO A 294 -3.58 -16.16 -13.07
N GLU A 295 -2.60 -15.99 -13.95
CA GLU A 295 -2.36 -14.69 -14.59
C GLU A 295 -3.59 -14.30 -15.41
N GLU A 296 -4.15 -13.12 -15.11
CA GLU A 296 -5.21 -12.55 -15.95
C GLU A 296 -4.61 -12.28 -17.35
N ALA A 297 -5.26 -12.82 -18.39
CA ALA A 297 -4.95 -12.42 -19.76
C ALA A 297 -5.04 -10.88 -19.85
N PRO A 298 -4.13 -10.21 -20.59
CA PRO A 298 -4.20 -8.78 -20.75
C PRO A 298 -5.58 -8.43 -21.34
N GLU A 299 -6.45 -7.82 -20.52
CA GLU A 299 -7.68 -7.22 -21.03
C GLU A 299 -7.23 -6.07 -21.95
N ASP A 300 -7.57 -6.16 -23.23
CA ASP A 300 -7.46 -5.02 -24.14
C ASP A 300 -8.14 -3.84 -23.47
N GLU A 301 -7.40 -2.77 -23.20
CA GLU A 301 -7.97 -1.53 -22.68
C GLU A 301 -8.95 -0.99 -23.73
N GLU A 302 -10.21 -1.41 -23.66
CA GLU A 302 -11.25 -0.72 -24.43
C GLU A 302 -11.21 0.74 -24.00
N PRO A 303 -10.99 1.68 -24.93
CA PRO A 303 -10.99 3.09 -24.59
C PRO A 303 -12.36 3.40 -24.00
N GLU A 304 -12.37 3.77 -22.72
CA GLU A 304 -13.58 4.29 -22.08
C GLU A 304 -14.10 5.40 -22.99
N ASN A 305 -15.31 5.22 -23.55
CA ASN A 305 -15.93 6.20 -24.43
C ASN A 305 -15.75 7.59 -23.80
N LEU A 306 -14.92 8.41 -24.44
CA LEU A 306 -14.84 9.84 -24.18
C LEU A 306 -16.28 10.34 -24.18
N ILE A 307 -16.72 10.86 -23.05
CA ILE A 307 -18.00 11.54 -22.93
C ILE A 307 -17.94 12.70 -23.93
N GLU A 308 -18.54 12.50 -25.11
CA GLU A 308 -18.87 13.58 -26.00
C GLU A 308 -19.78 14.51 -25.21
N ILE A 309 -19.31 15.73 -24.96
CA ILE A 309 -20.13 16.82 -24.44
C ILE A 309 -21.14 17.14 -25.53
N SER A 310 -22.23 16.38 -25.57
CA SER A 310 -23.41 16.74 -26.32
C SER A 310 -24.11 17.84 -25.53
N THR A 311 -24.29 18.98 -26.17
CA THR A 311 -25.04 20.14 -25.70
C THR A 311 -26.52 19.77 -25.55
N GLY A 312 -26.85 19.05 -24.49
CA GLY A 312 -28.21 18.72 -24.07
C GLY A 312 -28.40 19.01 -22.58
N PRO A 313 -29.63 19.28 -22.10
CA PRO A 313 -29.85 19.68 -20.71
C PRO A 313 -29.49 18.54 -19.76
N PRO A 314 -28.84 18.81 -18.61
CA PRO A 314 -28.28 17.76 -17.77
C PRO A 314 -29.38 16.98 -17.05
N ALA A 315 -29.34 15.64 -17.19
CA ALA A 315 -29.94 14.73 -16.24
C ALA A 315 -28.91 14.51 -15.11
N GLY A 316 -29.33 14.77 -13.86
CA GLY A 316 -28.44 14.91 -12.70
C GLY A 316 -27.62 13.66 -12.36
N GLU A 317 -26.30 13.79 -12.45
CA GLU A 317 -25.35 12.94 -11.72
C GLU A 317 -25.27 13.39 -10.24
N PRO A 318 -24.94 12.49 -9.30
CA PRO A 318 -24.85 12.86 -7.90
C PRO A 318 -23.70 13.85 -7.66
N MET A 319 -24.06 15.05 -7.21
CA MET A 319 -23.23 16.22 -6.89
C MET A 319 -22.02 15.95 -5.96
N VAL A 320 -21.99 14.77 -5.32
CA VAL A 320 -21.10 14.43 -4.20
C VAL A 320 -19.63 14.24 -4.63
N VAL A 321 -19.37 13.78 -5.87
CA VAL A 321 -18.00 13.54 -6.36
C VAL A 321 -17.25 14.83 -6.70
N ALA A 322 -17.94 15.85 -7.19
CA ALA A 322 -17.34 17.16 -7.47
C ALA A 322 -17.00 17.89 -6.16
N ASP A 323 -17.90 17.86 -5.18
CA ASP A 323 -17.69 18.47 -3.86
C ASP A 323 -16.49 17.88 -3.11
N LEU A 324 -16.28 16.56 -3.19
CA LEU A 324 -15.18 15.90 -2.50
C LEU A 324 -13.82 16.21 -3.14
N PHE A 325 -13.77 16.39 -4.47
CA PHE A 325 -12.56 16.78 -5.18
C PHE A 325 -12.09 18.19 -4.77
N ASP A 326 -13.02 19.16 -4.77
CA ASP A 326 -12.73 20.55 -4.40
C ASP A 326 -12.42 20.71 -2.90
N GLN A 327 -13.04 19.91 -2.02
CA GLN A 327 -12.72 19.92 -0.58
C GLN A 327 -11.37 19.28 -0.25
N THR A 328 -10.91 18.31 -1.04
CA THR A 328 -9.68 17.54 -0.76
C THR A 328 -8.44 18.19 -1.36
N PHE A 329 -8.56 18.89 -2.49
CA PHE A 329 -7.45 19.53 -3.20
C PHE A 329 -7.56 21.06 -3.29
N GLY A 330 -8.62 21.64 -2.74
CA GLY A 330 -8.75 23.09 -2.56
C GLY A 330 -7.76 23.63 -1.52
N PRO A 331 -7.37 24.91 -1.61
CA PRO A 331 -6.46 25.52 -0.65
C PRO A 331 -7.06 25.45 0.77
N PRO A 332 -6.23 25.26 1.82
CA PRO A 332 -6.67 25.01 3.18
C PRO A 332 -7.14 26.32 3.83
N ASN A 333 -8.33 26.80 3.45
CA ASN A 333 -9.24 27.65 4.22
C ASN A 333 -10.36 28.14 3.30
N GLY A 334 -11.59 27.68 3.56
CA GLY A 334 -12.80 27.96 2.78
C GLY A 334 -13.32 29.40 2.82
N SER A 335 -12.50 30.39 3.17
CA SER A 335 -12.87 31.82 3.21
C SER A 335 -11.97 32.74 2.39
N VAL A 336 -10.89 32.22 1.80
CA VAL A 336 -9.85 33.06 1.15
C VAL A 336 -10.13 33.32 -0.34
N LYS A 337 -11.08 32.59 -0.94
CA LYS A 337 -11.38 32.69 -2.38
C LYS A 337 -12.01 34.05 -2.72
N ASP A 338 -13.01 34.47 -1.94
CA ASP A 338 -13.69 35.76 -2.15
C ASP A 338 -12.74 36.95 -1.89
N ASP A 339 -11.91 36.89 -0.85
CA ASP A 339 -10.93 37.95 -0.56
C ASP A 339 -9.86 38.08 -1.65
N ARG A 340 -9.41 36.96 -2.23
CA ARG A 340 -8.46 37.00 -3.36
C ARG A 340 -9.11 37.53 -4.63
N ASP A 341 -10.35 37.17 -4.92
CA ASP A 341 -11.05 37.66 -6.10
C ASP A 341 -11.33 39.17 -6.00
N LEU A 342 -11.68 39.66 -4.81
CA LEU A 342 -11.78 41.10 -4.53
C LEU A 342 -10.44 41.82 -4.66
N GLN A 343 -9.35 41.20 -4.20
CA GLN A 343 -8.00 41.78 -4.33
C GLN A 343 -7.50 41.78 -5.78
N ILE A 344 -7.86 40.75 -6.57
CA ILE A 344 -7.56 40.68 -8.00
C ILE A 344 -8.32 41.79 -8.76
N GLU A 345 -9.58 42.03 -8.44
CA GLU A 345 -10.32 43.15 -9.04
C GLU A 345 -9.73 44.51 -8.68
N SER A 346 -9.34 44.69 -7.41
CA SER A 346 -8.70 45.93 -6.95
C SER A 346 -7.41 46.22 -7.72
N LEU A 347 -6.53 45.23 -7.82
CA LEU A 347 -5.26 45.34 -8.54
C LEU A 347 -5.46 45.54 -10.05
N LYS A 348 -6.48 44.91 -10.65
CA LYS A 348 -6.80 45.14 -12.07
C LYS A 348 -7.23 46.58 -12.34
N ARG A 349 -8.03 47.18 -11.44
CA ARG A 349 -8.42 48.60 -11.56
C ARG A 349 -7.23 49.54 -11.39
N GLU A 350 -6.33 49.24 -10.47
CA GLU A 350 -5.12 50.03 -10.24
C GLU A 350 -4.17 49.98 -11.44
N VAL A 351 -3.97 48.81 -12.04
CA VAL A 351 -3.17 48.64 -13.27
C VAL A 351 -3.75 49.42 -14.44
N GLU A 352 -5.08 49.42 -14.61
CA GLU A 352 -5.74 50.18 -15.68
C GLU A 352 -5.58 51.69 -15.48
N MET A 353 -5.68 52.17 -14.23
CA MET A 353 -5.48 53.57 -13.90
C MET A 353 -4.04 54.02 -14.21
N LEU A 354 -3.05 53.24 -13.76
CA LEU A 354 -1.62 53.52 -14.01
C LEU A 354 -1.27 53.48 -15.49
N ARG A 355 -1.92 52.60 -16.28
CA ARG A 355 -1.77 52.58 -17.74
C ARG A 355 -2.31 53.85 -18.40
N SER A 356 -3.47 54.33 -17.95
CA SER A 356 -4.04 55.59 -18.45
C SER A 356 -3.17 56.80 -18.09
N GLU A 357 -2.58 56.83 -16.88
CA GLU A 357 -1.64 57.89 -16.50
C GLU A 357 -0.35 57.84 -17.34
N LEU A 358 0.20 56.66 -17.60
CA LEU A 358 1.37 56.49 -18.47
C LEU A 358 1.10 56.99 -19.90
N GLU A 359 -0.12 56.80 -20.39
CA GLU A 359 -0.53 57.22 -21.73
C GLU A 359 -0.74 58.74 -21.81
N LYS A 360 -1.24 59.37 -20.74
CA LYS A 360 -1.28 60.84 -20.61
C LYS A 360 0.12 61.45 -20.56
N ILE A 361 1.04 60.86 -19.79
CA ILE A 361 2.43 61.33 -19.71
C ILE A 361 3.16 61.20 -21.07
N LYS A 362 2.84 60.16 -21.86
CA LYS A 362 3.35 60.01 -23.22
C LYS A 362 2.85 61.08 -24.19
N LEU A 363 1.66 61.62 -23.98
CA LEU A 363 1.07 62.67 -24.82
C LEU A 363 1.57 64.07 -24.45
N GLU A 364 2.15 64.25 -23.26
CA GLU A 364 2.67 65.53 -22.76
C GLU A 364 4.14 65.81 -23.14
N VAL A 365 4.82 64.93 -23.89
CA VAL A 365 6.21 65.13 -24.34
C VAL A 365 6.27 65.34 -25.87
N PRO A 366 6.46 66.58 -26.37
CA PRO A 366 6.71 66.82 -27.78
C PRO A 366 8.21 66.64 -28.13
N GLY A 367 8.48 65.60 -28.93
CA GLY A 367 9.50 65.48 -29.99
C GLY A 367 10.95 65.92 -29.77
N VAL A 368 11.91 65.03 -30.07
CA VAL A 368 13.13 65.36 -30.85
C VAL A 368 13.50 64.18 -31.77
N GLY A 369 13.61 64.47 -33.07
CA GLY A 369 13.97 63.53 -34.13
C GLY A 369 15.48 63.31 -34.32
N MET A 370 15.75 62.33 -35.19
CA MET A 370 17.02 61.78 -35.70
C MET A 370 18.22 62.73 -35.89
N GLY A 371 19.43 62.21 -35.61
CA GLY A 371 20.72 62.73 -36.11
C GLY A 371 21.85 61.69 -36.05
N ARG A 372 22.58 61.51 -37.16
CA ARG A 372 23.62 60.50 -37.42
C ARG A 372 24.96 60.76 -36.70
N GLY A 373 25.73 59.70 -36.41
CA GLY A 373 27.19 59.67 -36.65
C GLY A 373 28.16 59.26 -35.52
N ARG A 374 28.92 58.18 -35.81
CA ARG A 374 30.35 57.89 -35.47
C ARG A 374 30.73 57.31 -34.08
N ALA A 375 31.55 56.24 -34.13
CA ALA A 375 32.19 55.50 -33.04
C ALA A 375 33.61 56.04 -32.70
N PRO A 376 34.46 55.37 -31.88
CA PRO A 376 34.39 55.16 -30.41
C PRO A 376 35.72 55.52 -29.67
N GLN A 377 35.73 55.92 -28.37
CA GLN A 377 36.95 55.75 -27.53
C GLN A 377 36.81 55.92 -25.99
N LYS A 378 37.32 54.88 -25.28
CA LYS A 378 38.07 54.76 -23.99
C LYS A 378 37.65 55.45 -22.65
N HIS A 379 37.48 54.54 -21.66
CA HIS A 379 37.95 54.50 -20.24
C HIS A 379 37.42 55.50 -19.18
N ARG A 380 36.76 54.98 -18.11
CA ARG A 380 37.35 54.69 -16.77
C ARG A 380 36.31 54.11 -15.75
N GLN A 381 36.70 53.00 -15.09
CA GLN A 381 36.50 52.50 -13.68
C GLN A 381 35.32 53.04 -12.84
N GLY A 382 34.54 52.29 -12.03
CA GLY A 382 34.48 50.92 -11.45
C GLY A 382 33.19 50.84 -10.56
N PRO A 383 33.00 49.98 -9.52
CA PRO A 383 33.66 48.72 -9.16
C PRO A 383 32.73 47.48 -9.23
N HIS A 384 33.38 46.31 -9.29
CA HIS A 384 32.81 44.97 -9.22
C HIS A 384 32.44 44.56 -7.77
N ILE A 385 31.33 43.84 -7.60
CA ILE A 385 31.13 42.90 -6.47
C ILE A 385 31.22 41.49 -7.05
N THR A 386 32.08 40.67 -6.43
CA THR A 386 32.45 39.31 -6.79
C THR A 386 31.61 38.29 -6.01
N HIS A 387 31.11 37.26 -6.69
CA HIS A 387 30.75 35.98 -6.07
C HIS A 387 31.90 34.98 -6.26
N PRO A 388 32.21 34.11 -5.28
CA PRO A 388 33.30 33.14 -5.42
C PRO A 388 32.88 31.92 -6.26
N PRO A 389 33.83 31.26 -6.96
CA PRO A 389 33.56 30.11 -7.81
C PRO A 389 33.66 28.76 -7.07
N ALA A 390 33.03 27.76 -7.69
CA ALA A 390 33.06 26.34 -7.31
C ALA A 390 34.49 25.75 -7.34
N GLY A 391 34.80 24.93 -6.33
CA GLY A 391 36.05 24.16 -6.26
C GLY A 391 36.01 22.86 -7.09
N PRO A 392 37.16 22.34 -7.55
CA PRO A 392 37.21 21.23 -8.51
C PRO A 392 37.34 19.84 -7.87
N ALA A 393 36.94 18.84 -8.66
CA ALA A 393 37.14 17.41 -8.44
C ALA A 393 38.63 17.03 -8.49
N VAL A 394 39.01 16.00 -7.73
CA VAL A 394 40.36 15.38 -7.80
C VAL A 394 40.19 13.88 -7.97
N HIS A 395 40.86 13.32 -8.99
CA HIS A 395 40.91 11.92 -9.34
C HIS A 395 42.38 11.43 -9.23
N LEU A 396 42.56 10.26 -8.60
CA LEU A 396 43.59 9.20 -8.78
C LEU A 396 45.10 9.55 -8.83
N ALA A 397 45.87 8.84 -8.00
CA ALA A 397 47.10 8.17 -8.42
C ALA A 397 47.35 6.91 -7.56
N ALA A 398 47.81 5.85 -8.21
CA ALA A 398 48.13 4.52 -7.68
C ALA A 398 49.64 4.37 -7.43
N GLU A 399 50.03 3.51 -6.49
CA GLU A 399 51.30 2.77 -6.52
C GLU A 399 51.29 1.59 -5.52
N GLU A 400 51.52 0.39 -6.05
CA GLU A 400 52.04 -0.85 -5.44
C GLU A 400 53.41 -1.08 -6.14
N PRO A 401 54.38 -1.92 -5.66
CA PRO A 401 54.23 -3.11 -4.81
C PRO A 401 55.36 -3.35 -3.77
N GLY A 402 55.27 -4.42 -2.97
CA GLY A 402 56.45 -4.97 -2.27
C GLY A 402 56.20 -6.07 -1.23
N GLU A 403 56.24 -7.34 -1.66
CA GLU A 403 56.67 -8.50 -0.87
C GLU A 403 58.13 -8.84 -1.27
N PRO A 404 59.01 -9.40 -0.40
CA PRO A 404 58.94 -10.85 -0.09
C PRO A 404 59.54 -11.33 1.26
N GLY A 405 59.21 -12.58 1.62
CA GLY A 405 59.99 -13.48 2.49
C GLY A 405 59.28 -13.86 3.80
N GLY A 406 59.09 -15.13 4.19
CA GLY A 406 59.71 -16.39 3.78
C GLY A 406 60.30 -17.12 4.99
N ALA A 407 59.86 -18.38 5.20
CA ALA A 407 60.39 -19.45 6.09
C ALA A 407 60.18 -19.29 7.61
N ALA A 408 59.52 -20.19 8.37
CA ALA A 408 59.53 -21.66 8.50
C ALA A 408 60.55 -22.19 9.53
N GLU A 409 60.04 -22.96 10.50
CA GLU A 409 60.55 -24.22 11.15
C GLU A 409 59.81 -24.38 12.50
N ALA A 410 58.94 -25.39 12.72
CA ALA A 410 59.19 -26.84 12.95
C ALA A 410 59.87 -27.06 14.32
N GLU A 411 59.46 -27.91 15.27
CA GLU A 411 59.05 -29.34 15.38
C GLU A 411 58.70 -29.57 16.88
N ALA A 412 58.22 -30.68 17.45
CA ALA A 412 57.54 -31.94 17.11
C ALA A 412 57.19 -32.61 18.47
N GLU A 413 56.69 -33.85 18.41
CA GLU A 413 56.35 -34.82 19.50
C GLU A 413 54.95 -34.69 20.11
N GLY A 414 54.09 -35.70 20.14
CA GLY A 414 54.19 -37.14 19.85
C GLY A 414 53.08 -37.86 20.67
N PRO A 415 52.56 -39.04 20.25
CA PRO A 415 51.28 -39.57 20.74
C PRO A 415 51.39 -40.73 21.76
N GLY A 416 50.31 -41.00 22.50
CA GLY A 416 50.03 -42.24 23.24
C GLY A 416 48.58 -42.21 23.76
N GLY A 417 47.67 -43.09 23.33
CA GLY A 417 47.45 -44.45 23.85
C GLY A 417 46.54 -44.37 25.10
N GLN A 418 45.37 -44.99 25.24
CA GLN A 418 44.76 -46.22 24.71
C GLN A 418 43.26 -46.04 24.49
#